data_AF-A0A1A3HL79-F1
#
_entry.id   AF-A0A1A3HL79-F1
#
_cell.length_a   1.000
_cell.length_b   1.000
_cell.length_c   1.000
_cell.angle_alpha   90.00
_cell.angle_beta   90.00
_cell.angle_gamma   90.00
#
_symmetry.space_group_name_H-M   'P 1'
#
loop_
_entity.id
_entity.type
_entity.pdbx_description
1 polymer ?
#
loop_
_entity_poly.entity_id
_entity_poly.type
_entity_poly.pdbx_seq_one_letter_code
_entity_poly.pdbx_strand_id
1 'polypeptide(L)' 'MHADPWPDDVARRSYFIGGICGEGAEQPCPTPVLPLPTKRSGYVDVHGHLVLPKGVQLPQPVPLERGK' A
#
# COMPACT_ATOMS: atom_id res chain seq x y z
N MET A 1 -0.85 -11.70 -10.69
CA MET A 1 -2.02 -11.47 -9.82
C MET A 1 -1.72 -10.24 -8.99
N HIS A 2 -2.51 -9.17 -9.12
CA HIS A 2 -2.41 -8.02 -8.22
C HIS A 2 -3.22 -8.32 -6.96
N ALA A 3 -2.70 -7.92 -5.80
CA ALA A 3 -3.51 -7.90 -4.60
C ALA A 3 -4.35 -6.62 -4.63
N ASP A 4 -5.66 -6.79 -4.61
CA ASP A 4 -6.57 -5.67 -4.40
C ASP A 4 -6.35 -5.10 -2.99
N PRO A 5 -6.52 -3.78 -2.81
CA PRO A 5 -6.40 -3.18 -1.50
C PRO A 5 -7.48 -3.74 -0.59
N TRP A 6 -7.15 -3.93 0.68
CA TRP A 6 -8.18 -4.26 1.65
C TRP A 6 -9.17 -3.11 1.79
N PRO A 7 -10.46 -3.42 2.05
CA PRO A 7 -11.44 -2.41 2.40
C PRO A 7 -11.00 -1.54 3.59
N ASP A 8 -11.34 -0.26 3.56
CA ASP A 8 -10.98 0.72 4.60
C ASP A 8 -11.37 0.28 6.02
N ASP A 9 -12.51 -0.40 6.18
CA ASP A 9 -13.00 -0.87 7.47
C ASP A 9 -12.12 -2.00 8.05
N VAL A 10 -11.52 -2.82 7.18
CA VAL A 10 -10.54 -3.85 7.55
C VAL A 10 -9.20 -3.18 7.87
N ALA A 11 -8.76 -2.24 7.03
CA ALA A 11 -7.47 -1.57 7.17
C ALA A 11 -7.36 -0.72 8.46
N ARG A 12 -8.49 -0.23 8.99
CA ARG A 12 -8.56 0.55 10.24
C ARG A 12 -8.42 -0.29 11.51
N ARG A 13 -8.55 -1.62 11.41
CA ARG A 13 -8.62 -2.53 12.56
C ARG A 13 -7.31 -3.29 12.69
N SER A 14 -6.50 -2.89 13.67
CA SER A 14 -5.13 -3.40 13.90
C SER A 14 -5.05 -4.94 13.94
N TYR A 15 -6.05 -5.61 14.52
CA TYR A 15 -6.10 -7.07 14.62
C TYR A 15 -6.18 -7.77 13.24
N PHE A 16 -6.91 -7.19 12.27
CA PHE A 16 -7.05 -7.80 10.95
C PHE A 16 -5.84 -7.56 10.05
N ILE A 17 -5.10 -6.48 10.29
CA ILE A 17 -3.93 -6.13 9.50
C ILE A 17 -2.62 -6.71 10.05
N GLY A 18 -2.57 -7.11 11.32
CA GLY A 18 -1.40 -7.71 11.96
C GLY A 18 -0.13 -6.84 11.90
N GLY A 19 -0.27 -5.52 11.70
CA GLY A 19 0.86 -4.60 11.49
C GLY A 19 1.57 -4.76 10.14
N ILE A 20 1.02 -5.52 9.20
CA ILE A 20 1.62 -5.78 7.88
C ILE A 20 1.55 -4.54 6.98
N CYS A 21 0.50 -3.72 7.12
CA CYS A 21 0.36 -2.47 6.39
C CYS A 21 -0.59 -1.50 7.14
N GLY A 22 -0.50 -0.19 6.90
CA GLY A 22 -1.32 0.82 7.61
C GLY A 22 -0.48 1.70 8.55
N GLU A 23 -1.10 2.35 9.53
CA GLU A 23 -0.39 3.21 10.49
C GLU A 23 0.76 2.46 11.19
N GLY A 24 1.98 3.01 11.11
CA GLY A 24 3.18 2.44 11.74
C GLY A 24 3.90 1.37 10.92
N ALA A 25 3.40 0.99 9.73
CA ALA A 25 4.10 0.07 8.84
C ALA A 25 5.09 0.81 7.92
N GLU A 26 6.24 0.20 7.66
CA GLU A 26 7.26 0.72 6.73
C GLU A 26 6.92 0.45 5.26
N GLN A 27 5.98 -0.47 5.01
CA GLN A 27 5.53 -0.83 3.67
C GLN A 27 4.08 -0.35 3.44
N PRO A 28 3.80 0.24 2.26
CA PRO A 28 2.44 0.62 1.91
C PRO A 28 1.55 -0.62 1.74
N CYS A 29 0.26 -0.48 2.04
CA CYS A 29 -0.70 -1.56 1.81
C CYS A 29 -0.69 -2.00 0.33
N PRO A 30 -0.92 -3.29 0.05
CA PRO A 30 -0.96 -3.78 -1.31
C PRO A 30 -1.97 -2.97 -2.15
N THR A 31 -1.52 -2.51 -3.31
CA THR A 31 -2.38 -1.85 -4.28
C THR A 31 -2.03 -2.33 -5.68
N PRO A 32 -2.94 -2.21 -6.66
CA PRO A 32 -2.67 -2.61 -8.04
C PRO A 32 -1.49 -1.86 -8.68
N VAL A 33 -1.10 -0.72 -8.12
CA VAL A 33 -0.02 0.14 -8.61
C VAL A 33 1.32 -0.10 -7.90
N LEU A 34 1.38 -0.94 -6.88
CA LEU A 34 2.64 -1.32 -6.20
C LEU A 34 3.25 -2.56 -6.86
N PRO A 35 4.56 -2.82 -6.67
CA PRO A 35 5.37 -3.49 -7.69
C PRO A 35 5.04 -4.98 -7.82
N LEU A 36 4.14 -5.29 -8.74
CA LEU A 36 4.25 -6.42 -9.63
C LEU A 36 4.74 -5.86 -10.97
N PRO A 37 5.95 -6.19 -11.44
CA PRO A 37 6.52 -5.56 -12.63
C PRO A 37 5.62 -5.78 -13.85
N THR A 38 4.80 -4.77 -14.14
CA THR A 38 3.91 -4.68 -15.30
C THR A 38 4.03 -3.27 -15.87
N LYS A 39 3.58 -3.05 -17.11
CA LYS A 39 3.62 -1.72 -17.74
C LYS A 39 2.69 -0.67 -17.07
N ARG A 40 1.90 -1.07 -16.07
CA ARG A 40 0.86 -0.24 -15.42
C ARG A 40 1.08 -0.04 -13.92
N SER A 41 2.10 -0.67 -13.35
CA SER A 41 2.45 -0.55 -11.93
C SER A 41 3.64 0.40 -11.77
N GLY A 42 3.80 0.91 -10.56
CA GLY A 42 5.07 1.45 -10.12
C GLY A 42 6.16 0.37 -10.13
N TYR A 43 7.39 0.79 -10.34
CA TYR A 43 8.56 -0.08 -10.36
C TYR A 43 9.75 0.64 -9.73
N VAL A 44 10.74 -0.13 -9.30
CA VAL A 44 12.02 0.41 -8.86
C VAL A 44 12.94 0.47 -10.08
N ASP A 45 13.45 1.65 -10.41
CA ASP A 45 14.39 1.83 -11.52
C ASP A 45 15.80 1.27 -11.18
N VAL A 46 16.70 1.30 -12.15
CA VAL A 46 18.08 0.80 -11.97
C VAL A 46 18.92 1.65 -10.98
N HIS A 47 18.41 2.82 -10.58
CA HIS A 47 19.02 3.70 -9.60
C HIS A 47 18.41 3.51 -8.20
N GLY A 48 17.45 2.59 -8.04
CA GLY A 48 16.78 2.33 -6.77
C GLY A 48 15.62 3.29 -6.47
N HIS A 49 15.18 4.10 -7.42
CA HIS A 49 14.06 5.02 -7.22
C HIS A 49 12.72 4.35 -7.53
N LEU A 50 11.72 4.62 -6.70
CA LEU A 50 10.34 4.25 -7.01
C LEU A 50 9.76 5.20 -8.07
N VAL A 51 9.50 4.65 -9.26
CA VAL A 51 8.81 5.36 -10.35
C VAL A 51 7.35 4.96 -10.35
N LEU A 52 6.45 5.93 -10.32
CA LEU A 52 5.00 5.72 -10.39
C LEU A 52 4.44 6.12 -11.76
N PRO A 53 3.38 5.45 -12.25
CA PRO A 53 2.65 5.90 -13.43
C PRO A 53 2.09 7.32 -13.25
N LYS A 54 1.92 8.03 -14.38
CA LYS A 54 1.39 9.40 -14.36
C LYS A 54 0.04 9.47 -13.65
N GLY A 55 -0.09 10.40 -12.70
CA GLY A 55 -1.32 10.65 -11.96
C GLY A 55 -1.58 9.68 -10.79
N VAL A 56 -0.67 8.75 -10.52
CA VAL A 56 -0.75 7.83 -9.39
C VAL A 56 0.11 8.36 -8.24
N GLN A 57 -0.41 8.25 -7.01
CA GLN A 57 0.32 8.56 -5.79
C GLN A 57 0.49 7.29 -4.96
N LEU A 58 1.48 7.29 -4.08
CA LEU A 58 1.59 6.26 -3.06
C LEU A 58 0.32 6.27 -2.19
N PRO A 59 -0.23 5.09 -1.84
CA PRO A 59 -1.32 5.03 -0.89
C PRO A 59 -0.84 5.57 0.47
N GLN A 60 -1.62 6.48 1.04
CA GLN A 60 -1.35 7.00 2.37
C GLN A 60 -1.68 5.91 3.42
N PRO A 61 -0.93 5.82 4.52
CA PRO A 61 -1.26 4.92 5.61
C PRO A 61 -2.68 5.22 6.14
N VAL A 62 -3.50 4.17 6.27
CA VAL A 62 -4.83 4.28 6.87
C VAL A 62 -4.67 4.40 8.39
N PRO A 63 -5.22 5.45 9.04
CA PRO A 63 -5.16 5.59 10.49
C PRO A 63 -5.90 4.47 11.20
N LEU A 64 -5.33 3.97 12.30
CA LEU A 64 -5.94 2.91 13.10
C LEU A 64 -7.02 3.46 14.03
N GLU A 65 -8.13 2.74 14.12
CA GLU A 65 -9.14 2.98 15.14
C GLU A 65 -8.63 2.50 16.50
N ARG A 66 -8.30 3.45 17.38
CA ARG A 66 -7.96 3.16 18.77
C ARG A 66 -9.25 3.16 19.58
N GLY A 67 -9.52 2.06 20.28
CA GLY A 67 -10.63 1.97 21.23
C GLY A 67 -10.48 3.06 22.30
N LYS A 68 -11.59 3.73 22.62
CA LYS A 68 -11.63 4.76 23.66
C LYS A 68 -11.58 4.13 25.06
#